data_AF-A0A7C3HRZ6-F1
#
_entry.id   AF-A0A7C3HRZ6-F1
#
_cell.length_a   1.000
_cell.length_b   1.000
_cell.length_c   1.000
_cell.angle_alpha   90.00
_cell.angle_beta   90.00
_cell.angle_gamma   90.00
#
_symmetry.space_group_name_H-M   'P 1'
#
loop_
_entity.id
_entity.type
_entity.pdbx_description
1 polymer ?
#
loop_
_entity_poly.entity_id
_entity_poly.type
_entity_poly.pdbx_seq_one_letter_code
_entity_poly.pdbx_strand_id
1 'polypeptide(L)'
;MRDQHSTTASCAAVLLAAVWAVAPAPGQTVTGAISGTVLDNSGAVVLGAEVTLLNEATGATRRATSMDTGNFIFVAVPPSTYTIRVEMAGFRRYERTGITLPANERLALGNIELSLGQVTETVTVMAQGAAVNTESADNTALLSQSQLRDVMIRGRDVMNLLKILPGVSQLAGGADSLGGRYGSTSPFISGTRSRWNNITLDGQQAGDIHILEAHSSASSVDSMAEVKVVMNAYLPEYGPNPGGSVNMITKGGTREFHGNAYWYKRHEGFNANDFFNNRNGLQKPLYRFSTFGGTLGGPVYVPGRFNRDKNKLFFFYSQEEWRTRVPQSRLNFTMPTELERRGDFSQTLDQSNRLVTINDPAAGRPFPGNVIPSSRIHPDGQALMKLLP
;
A
#
# COMPACT_ATOMS: atom_id res chain seq x y z
N MET A 1 -7.95 -23.23 37.60
CA MET A 1 -7.56 -23.88 36.34
C MET A 1 -8.75 -24.36 35.47
N ARG A 2 -10.02 -24.09 35.81
CA ARG A 2 -11.20 -24.50 35.01
C ARG A 2 -11.84 -23.39 34.14
N ASP A 3 -11.43 -22.13 34.29
CA ASP A 3 -12.07 -20.98 33.60
C ASP A 3 -11.38 -20.45 32.33
N GLN A 4 -10.18 -20.91 31.98
CA GLN A 4 -9.48 -20.44 30.75
C GLN A 4 -9.92 -21.18 29.48
N HIS A 5 -10.57 -22.34 29.62
CA HIS A 5 -11.02 -23.14 28.47
C HIS A 5 -12.39 -22.69 27.92
N SER A 6 -13.24 -22.03 28.72
CA SER A 6 -14.54 -21.55 28.24
C SER A 6 -14.43 -20.28 27.39
N THR A 7 -13.48 -19.39 27.74
CA THR A 7 -13.26 -18.11 27.02
C THR A 7 -12.63 -18.32 25.64
N THR A 8 -11.71 -19.27 25.53
CA THR A 8 -11.05 -19.64 24.27
C THR A 8 -11.99 -20.35 23.30
N ALA A 9 -12.87 -21.23 23.81
CA ALA A 9 -13.92 -21.87 23.02
C ALA A 9 -14.96 -20.85 22.51
N SER A 10 -15.30 -19.85 23.34
CA SER A 10 -16.25 -18.79 22.98
C SER A 10 -15.70 -17.85 21.91
N CYS A 11 -14.39 -17.51 21.94
CA CYS A 11 -13.75 -16.74 20.88
C CYS A 11 -13.66 -17.52 19.56
N ALA A 12 -13.37 -18.82 19.61
CA ALA A 12 -13.33 -19.67 18.42
C ALA A 12 -14.73 -19.83 17.78
N ALA A 13 -15.78 -19.96 18.58
CA ALA A 13 -17.16 -20.05 18.11
C ALA A 13 -17.65 -18.72 17.48
N VAL A 14 -17.25 -17.57 18.04
CA VAL A 14 -17.56 -16.24 17.46
C VAL A 14 -16.82 -16.02 16.13
N LEU A 15 -15.55 -16.43 16.03
CA LEU A 15 -14.81 -16.40 14.76
C LEU A 15 -15.42 -17.33 13.71
N LEU A 16 -15.86 -18.53 14.11
CA LEU A 16 -16.52 -19.46 13.20
C LEU A 16 -17.89 -18.95 12.74
N ALA A 17 -18.66 -18.31 13.63
CA ALA A 17 -19.96 -17.71 13.30
C ALA A 17 -19.81 -16.48 12.38
N ALA A 18 -18.76 -15.68 12.56
CA ALA A 18 -18.46 -14.55 11.67
C ALA A 18 -18.09 -14.99 10.24
N VAL A 19 -17.47 -16.16 10.09
CA VAL A 19 -17.15 -16.75 8.78
C VAL A 19 -18.41 -17.25 8.04
N TRP A 20 -19.48 -17.60 8.76
CA TRP A 20 -20.74 -18.09 8.16
C TRP A 20 -21.75 -16.98 7.83
N ALA A 21 -21.54 -15.75 8.30
CA ALA A 21 -22.42 -14.61 8.08
C ALA A 21 -22.01 -13.72 6.88
N VAL A 22 -21.16 -14.21 5.98
CA VAL A 22 -20.69 -13.44 4.82
C VAL A 22 -21.81 -13.40 3.77
N ALA A 23 -22.64 -12.36 3.80
CA ALA A 23 -23.45 -11.99 2.65
C ALA A 23 -22.52 -11.64 1.47
N PRO A 24 -22.89 -11.96 0.22
CA PRO A 24 -22.12 -11.55 -0.95
C PRO A 24 -22.17 -10.02 -1.08
N ALA A 25 -21.22 -9.34 -0.48
CA ALA A 25 -20.96 -7.94 -0.79
C ALA A 25 -20.29 -7.89 -2.18
N PRO A 26 -20.71 -7.04 -3.11
CA PRO A 26 -19.86 -6.64 -4.22
C PRO A 26 -18.50 -6.16 -3.68
N GLY A 27 -17.48 -7.01 -3.80
CA GLY A 27 -16.11 -6.64 -3.52
C GLY A 27 -15.61 -5.72 -4.62
N GLN A 28 -15.26 -4.49 -4.27
CA GLN A 28 -14.55 -3.62 -5.19
C GLN A 28 -13.21 -4.30 -5.50
N THR A 29 -13.07 -4.78 -6.73
CA THR A 29 -11.91 -5.55 -7.16
C THR A 29 -11.15 -4.69 -8.17
N VAL A 30 -9.86 -4.50 -7.92
CA VAL A 30 -8.97 -3.88 -8.91
C VAL A 30 -8.80 -4.86 -10.06
N THR A 31 -9.08 -4.44 -11.29
CA THR A 31 -9.04 -5.32 -12.47
C THR A 31 -8.36 -4.65 -13.65
N GLY A 32 -7.77 -5.45 -14.53
CA GLY A 32 -7.27 -5.03 -15.83
C GLY A 32 -8.08 -5.62 -17.00
N ALA A 33 -7.53 -5.46 -18.19
CA ALA A 33 -8.02 -6.09 -19.41
C ALA A 33 -6.88 -6.69 -20.22
N ILE A 34 -7.14 -7.80 -20.91
CA ILE A 34 -6.20 -8.42 -21.84
C ILE A 34 -6.86 -8.46 -23.21
N SER A 35 -6.17 -7.96 -24.23
CA SER A 35 -6.63 -7.97 -25.62
C SER A 35 -5.56 -8.55 -26.54
N GLY A 36 -5.97 -8.94 -27.74
CA GLY A 36 -5.07 -9.37 -28.80
C GLY A 36 -5.82 -9.64 -30.09
N THR A 37 -5.07 -10.00 -31.13
CA THR A 37 -5.60 -10.31 -32.46
C THR A 37 -5.09 -11.66 -32.91
N VAL A 38 -5.99 -12.54 -33.36
CA VAL A 38 -5.65 -13.87 -33.88
C VAL A 38 -5.50 -13.79 -35.40
N LEU A 39 -4.33 -14.16 -35.90
CA LEU A 39 -3.98 -14.19 -37.31
C LEU A 39 -3.55 -15.60 -37.74
N ASP A 40 -3.61 -15.91 -39.02
CA ASP A 40 -2.97 -17.08 -39.60
C ASP A 40 -1.53 -16.76 -40.08
N ASN A 41 -0.82 -17.78 -40.57
CA ASN A 41 0.56 -17.64 -41.08
C ASN A 41 0.66 -16.80 -42.37
N SER A 42 -0.45 -16.43 -43.00
CA SER A 42 -0.50 -15.50 -44.14
C SER A 42 -0.78 -14.05 -43.73
N GLY A 43 -1.05 -13.82 -42.43
CA GLY A 43 -1.44 -12.52 -41.88
C GLY A 43 -2.93 -12.23 -41.98
N ALA A 44 -3.76 -13.21 -42.38
CA ALA A 44 -5.21 -13.05 -42.43
C ALA A 44 -5.83 -13.24 -41.04
N VAL A 45 -6.92 -12.51 -40.75
CA VAL A 45 -7.63 -12.60 -39.47
C VAL A 45 -8.37 -13.94 -39.34
N VAL A 46 -8.29 -14.54 -38.15
CA VAL A 46 -9.00 -15.79 -37.85
C VAL A 46 -10.23 -15.47 -37.02
N LEU A 47 -11.41 -15.56 -37.63
CA LEU A 47 -12.71 -15.44 -36.95
C LEU A 47 -13.08 -16.77 -36.27
N GLY A 48 -13.65 -16.69 -35.07
CA GLY A 48 -14.26 -17.84 -34.41
C GLY A 48 -13.30 -18.72 -33.61
N ALA A 49 -12.03 -18.32 -33.45
CA ALA A 49 -11.07 -19.03 -32.62
C ALA A 49 -11.46 -18.93 -31.13
N GLU A 50 -11.47 -20.06 -30.43
CA GLU A 50 -11.72 -20.10 -28.99
C GLU A 50 -10.45 -19.68 -28.24
N VAL A 51 -10.54 -18.60 -27.48
CA VAL A 51 -9.47 -18.06 -26.66
C VAL A 51 -9.79 -18.36 -25.20
N THR A 52 -8.92 -19.14 -24.53
CA THR A 52 -9.02 -19.43 -23.11
C THR A 52 -7.92 -18.73 -22.34
N LEU A 53 -8.30 -17.92 -21.35
CA LEU A 53 -7.40 -17.27 -20.41
C LEU A 53 -7.43 -18.03 -19.07
N LEU A 54 -6.30 -18.60 -18.66
CA LEU A 54 -6.12 -19.37 -17.43
C LEU A 54 -5.29 -18.57 -16.43
N ASN A 55 -5.85 -18.29 -15.25
CA ASN A 55 -5.11 -17.72 -14.12
C ASN A 55 -4.22 -18.80 -13.50
N GLU A 56 -2.90 -18.63 -13.52
CA GLU A 56 -1.95 -19.65 -13.08
C GLU A 56 -1.98 -19.86 -11.55
N ALA A 57 -2.33 -18.83 -10.78
CA ALA A 57 -2.34 -18.85 -9.32
C ALA A 57 -3.57 -19.56 -8.71
N THR A 58 -4.72 -19.48 -9.39
CA THR A 58 -6.03 -20.00 -8.91
C THR A 58 -6.58 -21.13 -9.78
N GLY A 59 -6.15 -21.21 -11.04
CA GLY A 59 -6.69 -22.09 -12.06
C GLY A 59 -8.05 -21.65 -12.61
N ALA A 60 -8.50 -20.43 -12.32
CA ALA A 60 -9.73 -19.88 -12.89
C ALA A 60 -9.57 -19.64 -14.39
N THR A 61 -10.56 -20.06 -15.18
CA THR A 61 -10.55 -19.88 -16.65
C THR A 61 -11.62 -18.91 -17.10
N ARG A 62 -11.29 -18.09 -18.10
CA ARG A 62 -12.25 -17.28 -18.86
C ARG A 62 -12.13 -17.63 -20.34
N ARG A 63 -13.23 -17.54 -21.07
CA ARG A 63 -13.28 -17.84 -22.51
C ARG A 63 -13.82 -16.65 -23.27
N ALA A 64 -13.24 -16.42 -24.44
CA ALA A 64 -13.69 -15.45 -25.43
C ALA A 64 -13.55 -16.10 -26.81
N THR A 65 -14.21 -15.52 -27.80
CA THR A 65 -14.09 -15.93 -29.20
C THR A 65 -13.55 -14.76 -30.00
N SER A 66 -12.65 -15.02 -30.95
CA SER A 66 -12.17 -13.96 -31.85
C SER A 66 -13.32 -13.47 -32.75
N MET A 67 -13.42 -12.16 -32.92
CA MET A 67 -14.46 -11.53 -33.76
C MET A 67 -14.06 -11.55 -35.24
N ASP A 68 -14.86 -10.92 -36.09
CA ASP A 68 -14.66 -10.81 -37.55
C ASP A 68 -13.36 -10.10 -37.93
N THR A 69 -12.93 -9.16 -37.10
CA THR A 69 -11.63 -8.47 -37.19
C THR A 69 -10.47 -9.27 -36.57
N GLY A 70 -10.72 -10.50 -36.11
CA GLY A 70 -9.73 -11.38 -35.45
C GLY A 70 -9.41 -10.99 -34.01
N ASN A 71 -9.93 -9.87 -33.51
CA ASN A 71 -9.66 -9.39 -32.16
C ASN A 71 -10.42 -10.16 -31.08
N PHE A 72 -9.88 -10.17 -29.86
CA PHE A 72 -10.57 -10.62 -28.66
C PHE A 72 -10.23 -9.71 -27.48
N ILE A 73 -11.09 -9.70 -26.47
CA ILE A 73 -10.86 -8.96 -25.24
C ILE A 73 -11.43 -9.69 -24.02
N PHE A 74 -10.64 -9.73 -22.95
CA PHE A 74 -11.08 -10.08 -21.62
C PHE A 74 -11.11 -8.82 -20.77
N VAL A 75 -12.29 -8.44 -20.28
CA VAL A 75 -12.47 -7.31 -19.37
C VAL A 75 -12.58 -7.79 -17.92
N ALA A 76 -12.36 -6.88 -16.96
CA ALA A 76 -12.48 -7.14 -15.53
C ALA A 76 -11.63 -8.34 -15.05
N VAL A 77 -10.40 -8.47 -15.58
CA VAL A 77 -9.47 -9.57 -15.27
C VAL A 77 -8.68 -9.22 -14.01
N PRO A 78 -8.69 -10.05 -12.96
CA PRO A 78 -7.87 -9.79 -11.76
C PRO A 78 -6.36 -9.72 -12.08
N PRO A 79 -5.56 -8.99 -11.30
CA PRO A 79 -4.11 -8.98 -11.46
C PRO A 79 -3.52 -10.35 -11.11
N SER A 80 -2.72 -10.93 -12.01
CA SER A 80 -2.09 -12.25 -11.83
C SER A 80 -1.16 -12.55 -13.01
N THR A 81 -0.44 -13.66 -12.93
CA THR A 81 0.14 -14.34 -14.10
C THR A 81 -0.89 -15.25 -14.75
N TYR A 82 -0.91 -15.24 -16.08
CA TYR A 82 -1.88 -15.93 -16.92
C TYR A 82 -1.20 -16.75 -18.02
N THR A 83 -1.86 -17.84 -18.37
CA THR A 83 -1.63 -18.58 -19.62
C THR A 83 -2.79 -18.30 -20.57
N ILE A 84 -2.50 -18.00 -21.84
CA ILE A 84 -3.50 -17.90 -22.90
C ILE A 84 -3.39 -19.10 -23.85
N ARG A 85 -4.54 -19.65 -24.22
CA ARG A 85 -4.67 -20.74 -25.19
C ARG A 85 -5.60 -20.30 -26.31
N VAL A 86 -5.21 -20.56 -27.56
CA VAL A 86 -6.05 -20.29 -28.73
C VAL A 86 -6.23 -21.57 -29.51
N GLU A 87 -7.48 -21.93 -29.80
CA GLU A 87 -7.86 -23.15 -30.49
C GLU A 87 -8.84 -22.85 -31.63
N MET A 88 -8.57 -23.43 -32.80
CA MET A 88 -9.45 -23.34 -33.97
C MET A 88 -9.28 -24.59 -34.82
N ALA A 89 -10.38 -25.12 -35.38
CA ALA A 89 -10.32 -26.29 -36.25
C ALA A 89 -9.46 -25.99 -37.50
N GLY A 90 -8.54 -26.91 -37.83
CA GLY A 90 -7.58 -26.73 -38.94
C GLY A 90 -6.28 -26.01 -38.55
N PHE A 91 -6.15 -25.58 -37.30
CA PHE A 91 -4.94 -24.96 -36.76
C PHE A 91 -4.35 -25.75 -35.59
N ARG A 92 -3.05 -25.61 -35.38
CA ARG A 92 -2.36 -26.07 -34.17
C ARG A 92 -2.80 -25.25 -32.96
N ARG A 93 -2.87 -25.88 -31.78
CA ARG A 93 -3.13 -25.15 -30.53
C ARG A 93 -1.97 -24.21 -30.26
N TYR A 94 -2.27 -22.94 -30.02
CA TYR A 94 -1.31 -21.97 -29.53
C TYR A 94 -1.44 -21.85 -28.01
N GLU A 95 -0.32 -21.88 -27.30
CA GLU A 95 -0.25 -21.66 -25.86
C GLU A 95 0.87 -20.67 -25.54
N ARG A 96 0.55 -19.60 -24.79
CA ARG A 96 1.55 -18.66 -24.26
C ARG A 96 1.39 -18.53 -22.76
N THR A 97 2.46 -18.80 -22.02
CA THR A 97 2.49 -18.86 -20.55
C THR A 97 3.26 -17.68 -19.97
N GLY A 98 3.07 -17.41 -18.67
CA GLY A 98 3.84 -16.38 -17.96
C GLY A 98 3.41 -14.93 -18.27
N ILE A 99 2.19 -14.73 -18.78
CA ILE A 99 1.67 -13.39 -19.10
C ILE A 99 1.30 -12.69 -17.80
N THR A 100 2.09 -11.71 -17.36
CA THR A 100 1.79 -10.94 -16.14
C THR A 100 0.86 -9.79 -16.48
N LEU A 101 -0.32 -9.74 -15.84
CA LEU A 101 -1.24 -8.62 -15.89
C LEU A 101 -1.19 -7.85 -14.57
N PRO A 102 -0.61 -6.62 -14.56
CA PRO A 102 -0.68 -5.72 -13.42
C PRO A 102 -2.09 -5.17 -13.21
N ALA A 103 -2.32 -4.59 -12.03
CA ALA A 103 -3.55 -3.95 -11.67
C ALA A 103 -3.79 -2.65 -12.45
N ASN A 104 -5.07 -2.39 -12.76
CA ASN A 104 -5.52 -1.25 -13.56
C ASN A 104 -4.73 -1.10 -14.88
N GLU A 105 -4.44 -2.23 -15.53
CA GLU A 105 -3.68 -2.24 -16.78
C GLU A 105 -4.48 -2.86 -17.92
N ARG A 106 -4.31 -2.29 -19.11
CA ARG A 106 -4.75 -2.87 -20.37
C ARG A 106 -3.50 -3.45 -21.03
N LEU A 107 -3.45 -4.77 -21.14
CA LEU A 107 -2.33 -5.49 -21.74
C LEU A 107 -2.74 -5.99 -23.13
N ALA A 108 -2.13 -5.41 -24.16
CA ALA A 108 -2.23 -5.91 -25.53
C ALA A 108 -1.17 -7.01 -25.75
N LEU A 109 -1.62 -8.21 -26.10
CA LEU A 109 -0.74 -9.33 -26.46
C LEU A 109 -0.18 -9.21 -27.89
N GLY A 110 -0.71 -8.26 -28.67
CA GLY A 110 -0.41 -8.08 -30.08
C GLY A 110 -1.03 -9.18 -30.95
N ASN A 111 -0.31 -9.55 -32.00
CA ASN A 111 -0.74 -10.57 -32.94
C ASN A 111 -0.35 -11.97 -32.41
N ILE A 112 -1.33 -12.87 -32.39
CA ILE A 112 -1.17 -14.29 -32.10
C ILE A 112 -1.32 -15.05 -33.42
N GLU A 113 -0.22 -15.58 -33.92
CA GLU A 113 -0.19 -16.31 -35.18
C GLU A 113 -0.50 -17.80 -34.95
N LEU A 114 -1.56 -18.29 -35.59
CA LEU A 114 -1.94 -19.69 -35.62
C LEU A 114 -1.30 -20.37 -36.84
N SER A 115 -0.47 -21.39 -36.57
CA SER A 115 0.06 -22.25 -37.61
C SER A 115 -0.97 -23.30 -38.03
N LEU A 116 -1.06 -23.59 -39.32
CA LEU A 116 -1.89 -24.69 -39.84
C LEU A 116 -1.43 -26.03 -39.28
N GLY A 117 -2.38 -26.90 -38.93
CA GLY A 117 -2.11 -28.24 -38.39
C GLY A 117 -3.28 -28.81 -37.59
N GLN A 118 -3.05 -29.92 -36.89
CA GLN A 118 -4.07 -30.50 -36.02
C GLN A 118 -4.03 -29.85 -34.63
N VAL A 119 -5.20 -29.66 -34.01
CA VAL A 119 -5.35 -29.07 -32.66
C VAL A 119 -4.57 -29.84 -31.58
N THR A 120 -4.25 -31.11 -31.83
CA THR A 120 -3.42 -31.95 -30.95
C THR A 120 -1.96 -31.52 -30.89
N GLU A 121 -1.45 -30.78 -31.87
CA GLU A 121 -0.09 -30.23 -31.87
C GLU A 121 -0.10 -28.86 -31.17
N THR A 122 0.78 -28.67 -30.18
CA THR A 122 0.83 -27.45 -29.35
C THR A 122 2.11 -26.66 -29.62
N VAL A 123 1.98 -25.35 -29.85
CA VAL A 123 3.09 -24.39 -29.87
C VAL A 123 3.12 -23.66 -28.53
N THR A 124 4.20 -23.82 -27.77
CA THR A 124 4.36 -23.14 -26.47
C THR A 124 5.32 -21.97 -26.59
N VAL A 125 4.85 -20.76 -26.31
CA VAL A 125 5.67 -19.54 -26.24
C VAL A 125 5.78 -19.11 -24.78
N MET A 126 6.99 -19.06 -24.24
CA MET A 126 7.23 -18.49 -22.91
C MET A 126 7.47 -16.98 -23.04
N ALA A 127 6.76 -16.17 -22.25
CA ALA A 127 6.99 -14.74 -22.21
C ALA A 127 8.40 -14.42 -21.67
N GLN A 128 9.27 -13.87 -22.51
CA GLN A 128 10.57 -13.32 -22.13
C GLN A 128 10.60 -11.82 -22.47
N GLY A 129 10.47 -10.97 -21.45
CA GLY A 129 10.66 -9.52 -21.56
C GLY A 129 9.40 -8.67 -21.33
N ALA A 130 9.60 -7.44 -20.84
CA ALA A 130 8.56 -6.45 -20.67
C ALA A 130 8.08 -5.96 -22.04
N ALA A 131 6.83 -6.26 -22.41
CA ALA A 131 6.21 -5.66 -23.57
C ALA A 131 6.02 -4.16 -23.31
N VAL A 132 6.41 -3.31 -24.28
CA VAL A 132 6.08 -1.89 -24.23
C VAL A 132 4.56 -1.77 -24.29
N ASN A 133 3.97 -1.16 -23.28
CA ASN A 133 2.53 -0.92 -23.27
C ASN A 133 2.21 0.18 -24.30
N THR A 134 1.63 -0.21 -25.44
CA THR A 134 1.20 0.72 -26.51
C THR A 134 -0.21 1.26 -26.31
N GLU A 135 -0.93 0.79 -25.28
CA GLU A 135 -2.33 1.13 -25.01
C GLU A 135 -2.47 2.32 -24.03
N SER A 136 -1.39 2.78 -23.40
CA SER A 136 -1.39 3.93 -22.50
C SER A 136 -0.27 4.92 -22.80
N ALA A 137 -0.58 6.21 -22.66
CA ALA A 137 0.38 7.31 -22.70
C ALA A 137 0.97 7.64 -21.31
N ASP A 138 0.63 6.88 -20.27
CA ASP A 138 1.05 7.13 -18.90
C ASP A 138 2.56 6.83 -18.71
N ASN A 139 3.25 7.71 -17.98
CA ASN A 139 4.58 7.38 -17.44
C ASN A 139 4.39 6.67 -16.10
N THR A 140 4.69 5.37 -16.08
CA THR A 140 4.49 4.53 -14.90
C THR A 140 5.75 3.76 -14.56
N ALA A 141 5.88 3.42 -13.28
CA ALA A 141 6.86 2.47 -12.81
C ALA A 141 6.18 1.43 -11.92
N LEU A 142 6.53 0.17 -12.12
CA LEU A 142 6.03 -0.96 -11.36
C LEU A 142 7.15 -1.52 -10.49
N LEU A 143 6.89 -1.61 -9.18
CA LEU A 143 7.70 -2.38 -8.26
C LEU A 143 7.07 -3.76 -8.11
N SER A 144 7.76 -4.76 -8.64
CA SER A 144 7.31 -6.15 -8.57
C SER A 144 7.48 -6.73 -7.16
N GLN A 145 6.80 -7.84 -6.90
CA GLN A 145 6.95 -8.61 -5.65
C GLN A 145 8.42 -8.95 -5.34
N SER A 146 9.22 -9.31 -6.35
CA SER A 146 10.63 -9.64 -6.14
C SER A 146 11.44 -8.42 -5.74
N GLN A 147 11.21 -7.26 -6.38
CA GLN A 147 11.87 -6.02 -6.00
C GLN A 147 11.47 -5.57 -4.59
N LEU A 148 10.18 -5.67 -4.25
CA LEU A 148 9.66 -5.39 -2.90
C LEU A 148 10.35 -6.26 -1.82
N ARG A 149 10.60 -7.53 -2.13
CA ARG A 149 11.26 -8.47 -1.21
C ARG A 149 12.78 -8.29 -1.13
N ASP A 150 13.43 -8.10 -2.27
CA ASP A 150 14.89 -8.19 -2.40
C ASP A 150 15.58 -6.83 -2.13
N VAL A 151 14.87 -5.72 -2.32
CA VAL A 151 15.38 -4.38 -2.02
C VAL A 151 15.22 -4.07 -0.54
N MET A 152 16.34 -4.10 0.19
CA MET A 152 16.34 -3.75 1.60
C MET A 152 16.17 -2.24 1.80
N ILE A 153 15.07 -1.85 2.42
CA ILE A 153 14.81 -0.47 2.80
C ILE A 153 14.81 -0.27 4.31
N ARG A 154 15.39 0.85 4.71
CA ARG A 154 15.38 1.32 6.08
C ARG A 154 13.93 1.52 6.54
N GLY A 155 13.56 0.85 7.62
CA GLY A 155 12.20 0.93 8.17
C GLY A 155 11.15 0.10 7.44
N ARG A 156 11.47 -0.66 6.38
CA ARG A 156 10.52 -1.61 5.73
C ARG A 156 9.16 -1.01 5.33
N ASP A 157 9.12 0.28 5.07
CA ASP A 157 7.93 1.02 4.68
C ASP A 157 7.79 1.09 3.15
N VAL A 158 6.60 0.76 2.63
CA VAL A 158 6.35 0.72 1.17
C VAL A 158 6.56 2.09 0.52
N MET A 159 6.15 3.18 1.19
CA MET A 159 6.32 4.55 0.65
C MET A 159 7.80 4.93 0.52
N ASN A 160 8.64 4.53 1.48
CA ASN A 160 10.09 4.72 1.40
C ASN A 160 10.75 3.94 0.25
N LEU A 161 10.16 2.84 -0.24
CA LEU A 161 10.72 2.08 -1.36
C LEU A 161 10.61 2.86 -2.66
N LEU A 162 9.58 3.70 -2.82
CA LEU A 162 9.33 4.44 -4.05
C LEU A 162 10.48 5.35 -4.45
N LYS A 163 11.35 5.75 -3.52
CA LYS A 163 12.54 6.58 -3.80
C LYS A 163 13.55 5.93 -4.75
N ILE A 164 13.47 4.62 -4.99
CA ILE A 164 14.33 3.96 -5.98
C ILE A 164 13.89 4.26 -7.41
N LEU A 165 12.66 4.75 -7.57
CA LEU A 165 12.11 5.12 -8.87
C LEU A 165 12.65 6.48 -9.31
N PRO A 166 13.00 6.64 -10.59
CA PRO A 166 13.38 7.94 -11.15
C PRO A 166 12.29 9.00 -10.90
N GLY A 167 12.69 10.24 -10.60
CA GLY A 167 11.75 11.34 -10.37
C GLY A 167 10.99 11.28 -9.04
N VAL A 168 11.24 10.29 -8.19
CA VAL A 168 10.68 10.19 -6.84
C VAL A 168 11.72 10.62 -5.81
N SER A 169 11.34 11.51 -4.90
CA SER A 169 12.20 11.97 -3.80
C SER A 169 11.43 12.06 -2.49
N GLN A 170 12.12 12.02 -1.36
CA GLN A 170 11.48 12.06 -0.04
C GLN A 170 12.21 13.04 0.87
N LEU A 171 11.46 13.85 1.63
CA LEU A 171 12.05 14.76 2.62
C LEU A 171 12.75 13.94 3.71
N ALA A 172 13.89 14.43 4.20
CA ALA A 172 14.63 13.86 5.34
C ALA A 172 15.15 12.41 5.19
N GLY A 173 15.40 11.93 3.96
CA GLY A 173 16.04 10.62 3.73
C GLY A 173 15.14 9.39 3.97
N GLY A 174 13.84 9.62 4.17
CA GLY A 174 12.80 8.61 4.38
C GLY A 174 12.60 8.21 5.83
N ALA A 175 11.42 7.66 6.12
CA ALA A 175 11.03 7.24 7.46
C ALA A 175 11.97 6.16 8.01
N ASP A 176 12.27 6.21 9.32
CA ASP A 176 13.13 5.22 9.96
C ASP A 176 12.33 4.08 10.63
N SER A 177 11.01 4.12 10.47
CA SER A 177 10.02 3.18 10.98
C SER A 177 9.04 2.79 9.87
N LEU A 178 8.24 1.75 10.13
CA LEU A 178 7.18 1.22 9.27
C LEU A 178 5.94 2.15 9.11
N GLY A 179 6.15 3.46 9.28
CA GLY A 179 5.08 4.44 9.51
C GLY A 179 4.86 4.71 11.01
N GLY A 180 4.62 5.98 11.35
CA GLY A 180 4.40 6.42 12.73
C GLY A 180 2.93 6.31 13.15
N ARG A 181 2.53 7.07 14.17
CA ARG A 181 1.14 7.17 14.67
C ARG A 181 0.11 7.57 13.59
N TYR A 182 0.57 8.15 12.48
CA TYR A 182 -0.22 8.58 11.33
C TYR A 182 0.30 7.95 10.01
N GLY A 183 1.06 6.85 10.10
CA GLY A 183 1.64 6.17 8.94
C GLY A 183 2.85 6.88 8.34
N SER A 184 3.04 6.76 7.02
CA SER A 184 4.25 7.19 6.30
C SER A 184 3.97 8.35 5.37
N THR A 185 4.92 9.28 5.23
CA THR A 185 4.75 10.43 4.34
C THR A 185 4.97 10.03 2.88
N SER A 186 4.00 10.36 2.04
CA SER A 186 4.04 10.28 0.58
C SER A 186 5.29 10.98 0.02
N PRO A 187 5.96 10.42 -0.98
CA PRO A 187 7.12 11.08 -1.58
C PRO A 187 6.72 12.27 -2.47
N PHE A 188 7.67 13.09 -2.88
CA PHE A 188 7.51 14.03 -3.98
C PHE A 188 7.70 13.26 -5.29
N ILE A 189 6.72 13.32 -6.19
CA ILE A 189 6.75 12.61 -7.47
C ILE A 189 6.81 13.66 -8.59
N SER A 190 7.80 13.56 -9.46
CA SER A 190 8.00 14.47 -10.60
C SER A 190 8.06 15.97 -10.21
N GLY A 191 8.55 16.28 -9.02
CA GLY A 191 8.64 17.65 -8.49
C GLY A 191 7.32 18.22 -7.92
N THR A 192 6.24 17.44 -7.90
CA THR A 192 4.96 17.84 -7.30
C THR A 192 4.98 17.71 -5.78
N ARG A 193 4.06 18.41 -5.09
CA ARG A 193 3.94 18.35 -3.62
C ARG A 193 3.43 16.97 -3.19
N SER A 194 4.04 16.38 -2.17
CA SER A 194 3.64 15.06 -1.63
C SER A 194 2.16 14.93 -1.27
N ARG A 195 1.54 16.01 -0.78
CA ARG A 195 0.10 16.09 -0.44
C ARG A 195 -0.85 16.10 -1.63
N TRP A 196 -0.32 16.20 -2.84
CA TRP A 196 -1.09 16.16 -4.08
C TRP A 196 -1.01 14.81 -4.76
N ASN A 197 -0.37 13.82 -4.13
CA ASN A 197 -0.40 12.46 -4.66
C ASN A 197 -1.72 11.79 -4.30
N ASN A 198 -2.19 10.91 -5.16
CA ASN A 198 -3.22 9.94 -4.84
C ASN A 198 -2.53 8.67 -4.30
N ILE A 199 -3.05 8.08 -3.23
CA ILE A 199 -2.53 6.85 -2.66
C ILE A 199 -3.71 5.91 -2.48
N THR A 200 -3.67 4.78 -3.17
CA THR A 200 -4.68 3.73 -3.05
C THR A 200 -4.06 2.41 -2.58
N LEU A 201 -4.83 1.66 -1.81
CA LEU A 201 -4.55 0.28 -1.43
C LEU A 201 -5.73 -0.58 -1.86
N ASP A 202 -5.51 -1.53 -2.74
CA ASP A 202 -6.56 -2.38 -3.33
C ASP A 202 -7.73 -1.56 -3.91
N GLY A 203 -7.40 -0.39 -4.49
CA GLY A 203 -8.36 0.53 -5.09
C GLY A 203 -9.12 1.43 -4.11
N GLN A 204 -8.89 1.30 -2.80
CA GLN A 204 -9.43 2.21 -1.77
C GLN A 204 -8.46 3.34 -1.47
N GLN A 205 -8.98 4.52 -1.16
CA GLN A 205 -8.16 5.65 -0.72
C GLN A 205 -7.44 5.28 0.59
N ALA A 206 -6.10 5.30 0.57
CA ALA A 206 -5.24 4.95 1.69
C ALA A 206 -4.46 6.17 2.25
N GLY A 207 -4.81 7.38 1.78
CA GLY A 207 -4.33 8.65 2.31
C GLY A 207 -5.16 9.14 3.49
N ASP A 208 -4.53 9.88 4.42
CA ASP A 208 -5.23 10.53 5.52
C ASP A 208 -6.04 11.74 5.03
N ILE A 209 -7.26 11.93 5.57
CA ILE A 209 -8.16 13.03 5.18
C ILE A 209 -7.74 14.38 5.76
N HIS A 210 -6.94 14.41 6.82
CA HIS A 210 -6.49 15.63 7.49
C HIS A 210 -5.03 15.92 7.18
N ILE A 211 -4.20 14.88 7.15
CA ILE A 211 -2.78 14.96 6.79
C ILE A 211 -2.63 14.40 5.38
N LEU A 212 -2.98 15.19 4.37
CA LEU A 212 -3.10 14.73 2.97
C LEU A 212 -1.83 14.08 2.38
N GLU A 213 -0.66 14.33 2.96
CA GLU A 213 0.60 13.68 2.61
C GLU A 213 0.87 12.36 3.36
N ALA A 214 0.01 11.92 4.27
CA ALA A 214 0.20 10.72 5.08
C ALA A 214 -0.55 9.52 4.49
N HIS A 215 0.13 8.39 4.45
CA HIS A 215 -0.42 7.08 4.13
C HIS A 215 -0.80 6.36 5.42
N SER A 216 -2.09 6.28 5.74
CA SER A 216 -2.59 5.79 7.03
C SER A 216 -2.81 4.26 7.10
N SER A 217 -2.42 3.51 6.06
CA SER A 217 -2.60 2.04 6.03
C SER A 217 -1.28 1.31 6.24
N ALA A 218 -0.90 1.10 7.50
CA ALA A 218 0.30 0.32 7.85
C ALA A 218 0.21 -1.10 7.27
N SER A 219 0.85 -1.32 6.12
CA SER A 219 0.84 -2.59 5.40
C SER A 219 2.25 -3.12 5.30
N SER A 220 2.46 -4.39 5.63
CA SER A 220 3.79 -4.99 5.56
C SER A 220 4.22 -5.12 4.10
N VAL A 221 5.49 -4.88 3.80
CA VAL A 221 6.04 -5.09 2.45
C VAL A 221 5.82 -6.54 1.99
N ASP A 222 5.86 -7.50 2.91
CA ASP A 222 5.60 -8.91 2.62
C ASP A 222 4.14 -9.22 2.24
N SER A 223 3.20 -8.34 2.57
CA SER A 223 1.80 -8.44 2.12
C SER A 223 1.56 -7.83 0.74
N MET A 224 2.50 -7.06 0.19
CA MET A 224 2.35 -6.40 -1.10
C MET A 224 2.66 -7.35 -2.26
N ALA A 225 1.75 -7.43 -3.22
CA ALA A 225 1.98 -8.11 -4.50
C ALA A 225 2.75 -7.19 -5.46
N GLU A 226 2.31 -5.95 -5.57
CA GLU A 226 2.94 -4.96 -6.45
C GLU A 226 2.62 -3.53 -5.98
N VAL A 227 3.47 -2.60 -6.40
CA VAL A 227 3.23 -1.16 -6.22
C VAL A 227 3.47 -0.46 -7.53
N LYS A 228 2.41 0.15 -8.07
CA LYS A 228 2.45 0.91 -9.32
C LYS A 228 2.43 2.40 -9.01
N VAL A 229 3.41 3.12 -9.53
CA VAL A 229 3.48 4.58 -9.44
C VAL A 229 3.24 5.16 -10.82
N VAL A 230 2.15 5.90 -10.96
CA VAL A 230 1.81 6.69 -12.14
C VAL A 230 2.36 8.09 -11.91
N MET A 231 3.47 8.42 -12.57
CA MET A 231 4.19 9.68 -12.38
C MET A 231 3.51 10.86 -13.07
N ASN A 232 2.85 10.60 -14.20
CA ASN A 232 1.98 11.53 -14.90
C ASN A 232 0.67 10.80 -15.20
N ALA A 233 -0.36 11.06 -14.39
CA ALA A 233 -1.67 10.45 -14.52
C ALA A 233 -2.51 11.25 -15.54
N TYR A 234 -2.52 10.82 -16.79
CA TYR A 234 -3.32 11.49 -17.84
C TYR A 234 -4.79 11.03 -17.84
N LEU A 235 -5.10 9.88 -17.23
CA LEU A 235 -6.45 9.32 -17.22
C LEU A 235 -7.29 9.83 -16.03
N PRO A 236 -8.58 10.19 -16.25
CA PRO A 236 -9.48 10.67 -15.19
C PRO A 236 -9.73 9.66 -14.05
N GLU A 237 -9.47 8.38 -14.26
CA GLU A 237 -9.69 7.31 -13.28
C GLU A 237 -8.80 7.41 -12.03
N TYR A 238 -7.68 8.14 -12.11
CA TYR A 238 -6.74 8.33 -10.99
C TYR A 238 -7.14 9.47 -10.03
N GLY A 239 -8.27 10.15 -10.28
CA GLY A 239 -8.82 11.19 -9.43
C GLY A 239 -8.31 12.60 -9.73
N PRO A 240 -8.78 13.62 -8.98
CA PRO A 240 -8.61 15.03 -9.32
C PRO A 240 -7.24 15.61 -8.92
N ASN A 241 -6.40 14.83 -8.26
CA ASN A 241 -5.17 15.32 -7.67
C ASN A 241 -4.07 15.46 -8.74
N PRO A 242 -3.37 16.62 -8.82
CA PRO A 242 -2.41 16.90 -9.89
C PRO A 242 -1.02 16.26 -9.69
N GLY A 243 -0.80 15.55 -8.57
CA GLY A 243 0.44 14.82 -8.30
C GLY A 243 0.44 13.41 -8.90
N GLY A 244 1.39 12.59 -8.45
CA GLY A 244 1.47 11.19 -8.87
C GLY A 244 0.40 10.31 -8.21
N SER A 245 0.05 9.19 -8.83
CA SER A 245 -0.84 8.18 -8.25
C SER A 245 -0.05 6.95 -7.84
N VAL A 246 -0.13 6.56 -6.57
CA VAL A 246 0.50 5.36 -6.01
C VAL A 246 -0.59 4.33 -5.76
N ASN A 247 -0.58 3.25 -6.52
CA ASN A 247 -1.53 2.15 -6.38
C ASN A 247 -0.80 0.93 -5.81
N MET A 248 -1.19 0.53 -4.61
CA MET A 248 -0.66 -0.66 -3.93
C MET A 248 -1.67 -1.79 -3.99
N ILE A 249 -1.18 -2.99 -4.26
CA ILE A 249 -2.01 -4.19 -4.33
C ILE A 249 -1.49 -5.23 -3.36
N THR A 250 -2.38 -5.76 -2.52
CA THR A 250 -2.03 -6.84 -1.58
C THR A 250 -2.06 -8.21 -2.24
N LYS A 251 -1.34 -9.17 -1.65
CA LYS A 251 -1.35 -10.55 -2.12
C LYS A 251 -2.68 -11.23 -1.84
N GLY A 252 -3.17 -11.98 -2.82
CA GLY A 252 -4.25 -12.93 -2.66
C GLY A 252 -3.76 -14.33 -2.28
N GLY A 253 -4.69 -15.21 -1.93
CA GLY A 253 -4.39 -16.63 -1.71
C GLY A 253 -4.26 -17.42 -3.02
N THR A 254 -3.56 -18.55 -2.98
CA THR A 254 -3.28 -19.41 -4.14
C THR A 254 -3.75 -20.84 -3.91
N ARG A 255 -3.69 -21.70 -4.93
CA ARG A 255 -3.99 -23.15 -4.79
C ARG A 255 -3.03 -23.89 -3.84
N GLU A 256 -1.83 -23.37 -3.67
CA GLU A 256 -0.81 -23.94 -2.80
C GLU A 256 -0.69 -23.16 -1.50
N PHE A 257 -0.42 -23.88 -0.41
CA PHE A 257 -0.07 -23.24 0.85
C PHE A 257 1.36 -22.73 0.77
N HIS A 258 1.55 -21.45 1.03
CA HIS A 258 2.86 -20.81 1.07
C HIS A 258 2.85 -19.70 2.11
N GLY A 259 4.02 -19.34 2.61
CA GLY A 259 4.14 -18.33 3.65
C GLY A 259 5.59 -18.07 4.00
N ASN A 260 5.80 -17.09 4.86
CA ASN A 260 7.11 -16.78 5.40
C ASN A 260 7.01 -16.36 6.86
N ALA A 261 8.14 -16.44 7.56
CA ALA A 261 8.33 -15.86 8.87
C ALA A 261 9.66 -15.13 8.84
N TYR A 262 9.72 -13.96 9.48
CA TYR A 262 10.89 -13.11 9.46
C TYR A 262 11.07 -12.36 10.77
N TRP A 263 12.33 -12.01 11.04
CA TRP A 263 12.71 -11.17 12.16
C TRP A 263 13.85 -10.23 11.75
N TYR A 264 13.57 -8.93 11.80
CA TYR A 264 14.51 -7.86 11.50
C TYR A 264 14.88 -7.12 12.78
N LYS A 265 16.18 -7.01 13.03
CA LYS A 265 16.73 -6.29 14.18
C LYS A 265 17.63 -5.15 13.72
N ARG A 266 17.41 -3.97 14.28
CA ARG A 266 18.33 -2.85 14.18
C ARG A 266 18.74 -2.44 15.58
N HIS A 267 20.03 -2.16 15.76
CA HIS A 267 20.62 -1.92 17.07
C HIS A 267 21.74 -0.89 16.96
N GLU A 268 21.87 0.01 17.94
CA GLU A 268 22.95 1.00 17.99
C GLU A 268 24.35 0.36 18.01
N GLY A 269 24.43 -0.87 18.50
CA GLY A 269 25.65 -1.67 18.57
C GLY A 269 26.18 -2.11 17.20
N PHE A 270 25.35 -2.13 16.16
CA PHE A 270 25.76 -2.49 14.80
C PHE A 270 26.18 -1.29 13.94
N ASN A 271 25.91 -0.07 14.42
CA ASN A 271 26.14 1.16 13.67
C ASN A 271 27.36 1.92 14.22
N ALA A 272 28.01 2.77 13.42
CA ALA A 272 28.96 3.76 13.94
C ALA A 272 28.25 4.87 14.74
N ASN A 273 29.00 5.64 15.55
CA ASN A 273 28.47 6.87 16.15
C ASN A 273 28.59 8.02 15.12
N ASP A 274 27.74 9.03 15.25
CA ASP A 274 27.80 10.21 14.38
C ASP A 274 29.08 11.04 14.62
N PHE A 275 29.58 11.69 13.57
CA PHE A 275 30.79 12.51 13.63
C PHE A 275 30.69 13.61 14.69
N PHE A 276 29.56 14.31 14.78
CA PHE A 276 29.37 15.40 15.73
C PHE A 276 29.26 14.89 17.16
N ASN A 277 28.67 13.71 17.37
CA ASN A 277 28.66 13.07 18.68
C ASN A 277 30.08 12.73 19.13
N ASN A 278 30.89 12.14 18.25
CA ASN A 278 32.29 11.85 18.55
C ASN A 278 33.09 13.13 18.86
N ARG A 279 32.90 14.18 18.07
CA ARG A 279 33.54 15.49 18.27
C ARG A 279 33.17 16.12 19.61
N ASN A 280 31.91 15.96 20.05
CA ASN A 280 31.39 16.57 21.28
C ASN A 280 31.49 15.63 22.51
N GLY A 281 32.13 14.46 22.38
CA GLY A 281 32.22 13.48 23.47
C GLY A 281 30.87 12.88 23.89
N LEU A 282 29.85 12.95 23.03
CA LEU A 282 28.51 12.45 23.30
C LEU A 282 28.41 10.95 23.01
N GLN A 283 27.74 10.23 23.92
CA GLN A 283 27.43 8.82 23.70
C GLN A 283 26.44 8.63 22.55
N LYS A 284 26.58 7.50 21.87
CA LYS A 284 25.67 7.11 20.80
C LYS A 284 24.25 6.95 21.35
N PRO A 285 23.22 7.56 20.74
CA PRO A 285 21.85 7.42 21.19
C PRO A 285 21.36 5.97 21.03
N LEU A 286 20.43 5.57 21.89
CA LEU A 286 19.77 4.26 21.78
C LEU A 286 19.01 4.17 20.46
N TYR A 287 19.19 3.05 19.77
CA TYR A 287 18.69 2.89 18.41
C TYR A 287 18.23 1.44 18.21
N ARG A 288 17.04 1.10 18.73
CA ARG A 288 16.59 -0.30 18.75
C ARG A 288 15.26 -0.49 18.06
N PHE A 289 15.27 -1.31 17.02
CA PHE A 289 14.08 -1.77 16.31
C PHE A 289 14.09 -3.28 16.27
N SER A 290 12.93 -3.87 16.53
CA SER A 290 12.69 -5.30 16.36
C SER A 290 11.35 -5.46 15.65
N THR A 291 11.41 -5.88 14.40
CA THR A 291 10.22 -6.19 13.60
C THR A 291 10.18 -7.68 13.39
N PHE A 292 9.12 -8.34 13.84
CA PHE A 292 8.87 -9.74 13.52
C PHE A 292 7.52 -9.85 12.85
N GLY A 293 7.38 -10.83 11.96
CA GLY A 293 6.15 -11.02 11.24
C GLY A 293 6.18 -12.28 10.41
N GLY A 294 5.07 -12.49 9.73
CA GLY A 294 4.93 -13.60 8.82
C GLY A 294 3.67 -13.49 7.98
N THR A 295 3.67 -14.26 6.92
CA THR A 295 2.54 -14.38 6.00
C THR A 295 2.17 -15.84 5.82
N LEU A 296 0.88 -16.09 5.56
CA LEU A 296 0.36 -17.40 5.20
C LEU A 296 -0.75 -17.23 4.17
N GLY A 297 -0.57 -17.80 3.00
CA GLY A 297 -1.56 -17.84 1.94
C GLY A 297 -1.86 -19.26 1.51
N GLY A 298 -3.06 -19.48 0.98
CA GLY A 298 -3.45 -20.78 0.44
C GLY A 298 -4.94 -20.93 0.18
N PRO A 299 -5.39 -22.13 -0.17
CA PRO A 299 -6.80 -22.42 -0.37
C PRO A 299 -7.50 -22.63 0.98
N VAL A 300 -8.75 -22.18 1.10
CA VAL A 300 -9.59 -22.56 2.24
C VAL A 300 -10.04 -24.00 2.02
N TYR A 301 -9.20 -24.96 2.41
CA TYR A 301 -9.39 -26.38 2.16
C TYR A 301 -10.05 -27.05 3.36
N VAL A 302 -11.26 -27.57 3.17
CA VAL A 302 -11.97 -28.37 4.19
C VAL A 302 -12.10 -29.81 3.69
N PRO A 303 -11.27 -30.74 4.20
CA PRO A 303 -11.28 -32.13 3.77
C PRO A 303 -12.70 -32.72 3.76
N GLY A 304 -13.07 -33.36 2.65
CA GLY A 304 -14.36 -34.03 2.52
C GLY A 304 -15.59 -33.11 2.48
N ARG A 305 -15.45 -31.76 2.53
CA ARG A 305 -16.61 -30.85 2.48
C ARG A 305 -16.49 -29.78 1.40
N PHE A 306 -15.60 -28.82 1.56
CA PHE A 306 -15.54 -27.61 0.73
C PHE A 306 -14.15 -27.43 0.11
N ASN A 307 -14.13 -26.92 -1.14
CA ASN A 307 -12.92 -26.58 -1.87
C ASN A 307 -11.90 -27.74 -1.99
N ARG A 308 -12.38 -28.96 -2.24
CA ARG A 308 -11.56 -30.19 -2.29
C ARG A 308 -10.43 -30.09 -3.32
N ASP A 309 -10.75 -29.52 -4.48
CA ASP A 309 -9.80 -29.33 -5.59
C ASP A 309 -8.96 -28.06 -5.46
N LYS A 310 -9.11 -27.32 -4.34
CA LYS A 310 -8.37 -26.09 -4.01
C LYS A 310 -8.49 -25.01 -5.09
N ASN A 311 -9.67 -24.86 -5.70
CA ASN A 311 -9.92 -23.99 -6.85
C ASN A 311 -11.10 -23.00 -6.66
N LYS A 312 -11.73 -22.96 -5.49
CA LYS A 312 -12.95 -22.16 -5.24
C LYS A 312 -12.74 -20.95 -4.33
N LEU A 313 -12.01 -21.14 -3.23
CA LEU A 313 -11.83 -20.09 -2.23
C LEU A 313 -10.39 -20.09 -1.72
N PHE A 314 -9.84 -18.90 -1.56
CA PHE A 314 -8.46 -18.67 -1.15
C PHE A 314 -8.40 -17.65 -0.03
N PHE A 315 -7.36 -17.72 0.79
CA PHE A 315 -7.08 -16.77 1.85
C PHE A 315 -5.63 -16.33 1.80
N PHE A 316 -5.38 -15.13 2.31
CA PHE A 316 -4.06 -14.62 2.59
C PHE A 316 -4.10 -13.91 3.95
N TYR A 317 -3.11 -14.19 4.78
CA TYR A 317 -2.95 -13.62 6.11
C TYR A 317 -1.55 -13.03 6.23
N SER A 318 -1.47 -11.82 6.77
CA SER A 318 -0.21 -11.14 7.07
C SER A 318 -0.30 -10.51 8.45
N GLN A 319 0.74 -10.72 9.25
CA GLN A 319 0.90 -10.06 10.53
C GLN A 319 2.34 -9.59 10.68
N GLU A 320 2.49 -8.32 11.04
CA GLU A 320 3.79 -7.73 11.34
C GLU A 320 3.67 -6.92 12.64
N GLU A 321 4.58 -7.16 13.57
CA GLU A 321 4.70 -6.38 14.79
C GLU A 321 6.06 -5.71 14.80
N TRP A 322 6.05 -4.40 15.03
CA TRP A 322 7.27 -3.61 15.19
C TRP A 322 7.37 -3.06 16.60
N ARG A 323 8.51 -3.28 17.23
CA ARG A 323 8.84 -2.72 18.54
C ARG A 323 9.98 -1.76 18.37
N THR A 324 9.74 -0.50 18.74
CA THR A 324 10.72 0.57 18.63
C THR A 324 11.10 1.07 20.01
N ARG A 325 12.40 1.26 20.23
CA ARG A 325 12.95 1.98 21.37
C ARG A 325 13.95 2.99 20.82
N VAL A 326 13.40 4.12 20.43
CA VAL A 326 14.15 5.32 20.08
C VAL A 326 13.76 6.36 21.12
N PRO A 327 14.69 6.85 21.95
CA PRO A 327 14.38 7.95 22.84
C PRO A 327 13.95 9.13 21.97
N GLN A 328 12.71 9.59 22.14
CA GLN A 328 12.30 10.86 21.56
C GLN A 328 13.25 11.93 22.14
N SER A 329 13.73 12.84 21.29
CA SER A 329 14.49 14.00 21.77
C SER A 329 13.71 14.64 22.91
N ARG A 330 14.40 15.10 23.96
CA ARG A 330 13.73 15.84 25.05
C ARG A 330 12.99 17.02 24.43
N LEU A 331 11.65 16.93 24.39
CA LEU A 331 10.80 18.02 23.97
C LEU A 331 10.53 18.85 25.24
N ASN A 332 11.11 20.04 25.28
CA ASN A 332 10.77 21.02 26.28
C ASN A 332 9.56 21.79 25.76
N PHE A 333 8.44 21.69 26.45
CA PHE A 333 7.27 22.52 26.18
C PHE A 333 7.23 23.64 27.20
N THR A 334 7.02 24.87 26.73
CA THR A 334 6.64 25.98 27.61
C THR A 334 5.16 25.83 27.92
N MET A 335 4.84 25.61 29.19
CA MET A 335 3.47 25.50 29.69
C MET A 335 3.14 26.72 30.55
N PRO A 336 1.86 27.15 30.62
CA PRO A 336 1.47 28.23 31.50
C PRO A 336 1.81 27.94 32.96
N THR A 337 2.34 28.94 33.65
CA THR A 337 2.53 28.91 35.11
C THR A 337 1.19 28.90 35.83
N GLU A 338 1.18 28.58 37.13
CA GLU A 338 -0.04 28.62 37.94
C GLU A 338 -0.69 30.02 37.99
N LEU A 339 0.12 31.07 37.91
CA LEU A 339 -0.37 32.45 37.82
C LEU A 339 -1.03 32.71 36.47
N GLU A 340 -0.37 32.33 35.37
CA GLU A 340 -0.90 32.50 34.02
C GLU A 340 -2.19 31.70 33.82
N ARG A 341 -2.29 30.49 34.42
CA ARG A 341 -3.53 29.71 34.44
C ARG A 341 -4.69 30.44 35.12
N ARG A 342 -4.43 31.39 36.01
CA ARG A 342 -5.45 32.20 36.70
C ARG A 342 -5.66 33.58 36.04
N GLY A 343 -5.01 33.82 34.89
CA GLY A 343 -5.06 35.10 34.18
C GLY A 343 -4.10 36.16 34.74
N ASP A 344 -3.16 35.79 35.61
CA ASP A 344 -2.11 36.67 36.12
C ASP A 344 -0.83 36.49 35.31
N PHE A 345 -0.52 37.49 34.48
CA PHE A 345 0.67 37.52 33.62
C PHE A 345 1.73 38.49 34.16
N SER A 346 1.65 38.88 35.43
CA SER A 346 2.58 39.84 36.06
C SER A 346 4.05 39.39 36.04
N GLN A 347 4.29 38.10 35.80
CA GLN A 347 5.62 37.48 35.74
C GLN A 347 5.92 36.84 34.38
N THR A 348 5.09 37.06 33.36
CA THR A 348 5.28 36.49 32.03
C THR A 348 6.38 37.24 31.28
N LEU A 349 7.50 36.56 31.03
CA LEU A 349 8.65 37.13 30.34
C LEU A 349 8.79 36.55 28.93
N ASP A 350 9.33 37.35 28.00
CA ASP A 350 9.75 36.87 26.68
C ASP A 350 11.12 36.17 26.72
N GLN A 351 11.59 35.69 25.56
CA GLN A 351 12.90 35.03 25.43
C GLN A 351 14.10 35.96 25.75
N SER A 352 13.88 37.27 25.83
CA SER A 352 14.88 38.29 26.17
C SER A 352 14.72 38.80 27.62
N ASN A 353 13.97 38.09 28.46
CA ASN A 353 13.64 38.45 29.85
C ASN A 353 12.88 39.78 30.00
N ARG A 354 12.07 40.18 29.01
CA ARG A 354 11.22 41.38 29.11
C ARG A 354 9.79 40.99 29.45
N LEU A 355 9.14 41.76 30.32
CA LEU A 355 7.73 41.54 30.66
C LEU A 355 6.83 41.67 29.43
N VAL A 356 6.00 40.66 29.19
CA VAL A 356 5.02 40.63 28.10
C VAL A 356 3.78 41.37 28.54
N THR A 357 3.51 42.55 27.97
CA THR A 357 2.33 43.34 28.32
C THR A 357 1.06 42.75 27.71
N ILE A 358 0.08 42.43 28.55
CA ILE A 358 -1.24 41.95 28.15
C ILE A 358 -2.17 43.16 28.05
N ASN A 359 -2.65 43.43 26.83
CA ASN A 359 -3.56 44.54 26.57
C ASN A 359 -5.02 44.10 26.68
N ASP A 360 -5.83 45.00 27.24
CA ASP A 360 -7.26 44.94 27.24
C ASP A 360 -7.79 45.11 25.79
N PRO A 361 -8.42 44.10 25.18
CA PRO A 361 -8.94 44.19 23.82
C PRO A 361 -10.09 45.20 23.66
N ALA A 362 -10.80 45.55 24.74
CA ALA A 362 -11.89 46.52 24.71
C ALA A 362 -11.41 47.97 24.84
N ALA A 363 -10.31 48.19 25.58
CA ALA A 363 -9.78 49.53 25.86
C ALA A 363 -8.50 49.87 25.08
N GLY A 364 -7.85 48.88 24.46
CA GLY A 364 -6.58 49.04 23.74
C GLY A 364 -5.38 49.43 24.64
N ARG A 365 -5.51 49.25 25.96
CA ARG A 365 -4.49 49.62 26.96
C ARG A 365 -4.08 48.40 27.80
N PRO A 366 -2.90 48.39 28.43
CA PRO A 366 -2.48 47.30 29.30
C PRO A 366 -3.46 47.04 30.45
N PHE A 367 -3.67 45.78 30.82
CA PHE A 367 -4.37 45.48 32.07
C PHE A 367 -3.56 45.99 33.27
N PRO A 368 -4.20 46.59 34.28
CA PRO A 368 -3.52 46.94 35.53
C PRO A 368 -2.81 45.72 36.13
N GLY A 369 -1.52 45.87 36.44
CA GLY A 369 -0.71 44.78 37.01
C GLY A 369 -0.52 43.56 36.09
N ASN A 370 -0.90 43.64 34.81
CA ASN A 370 -0.88 42.52 33.89
C ASN A 370 -1.82 41.36 34.30
N VAL A 371 -2.87 41.66 35.07
CA VAL A 371 -3.84 40.68 35.56
C VAL A 371 -5.17 40.85 34.84
N ILE A 372 -5.65 39.78 34.20
CA ILE A 372 -6.98 39.74 33.59
C ILE A 372 -8.02 39.51 34.70
N PRO A 373 -9.02 40.38 34.86
CA PRO A 373 -10.09 40.16 35.84
C PRO A 373 -10.84 38.86 35.56
N SER A 374 -11.13 38.09 36.61
CA SER A 374 -11.81 36.78 36.51
C SER A 374 -13.16 36.85 35.79
N SER A 375 -13.87 37.99 35.88
CA SER A 375 -15.12 38.24 35.16
C SER A 375 -14.98 38.31 33.64
N ARG A 376 -13.75 38.43 33.12
CA ARG A 376 -13.46 38.49 31.69
C ARG A 376 -12.75 37.24 31.17
N ILE A 377 -12.59 36.24 32.02
CA ILE A 377 -12.04 34.94 31.63
C ILE A 377 -13.22 34.03 31.29
N HIS A 378 -13.21 33.48 30.08
CA HIS A 378 -14.26 32.55 29.65
C HIS A 378 -14.16 31.24 30.45
N PRO A 379 -15.27 30.76 31.06
CA PRO A 379 -15.23 29.58 31.94
C PRO A 379 -14.76 28.31 31.22
N ASP A 380 -15.15 28.11 29.97
CA ASP A 380 -14.69 26.95 29.17
C ASP A 380 -13.18 27.00 28.88
N GLY A 381 -12.64 28.19 28.60
CA GLY A 381 -11.20 28.38 28.41
C GLY A 381 -10.42 28.09 29.71
N GLN A 382 -10.95 28.53 30.85
CA GLN A 382 -10.40 28.24 32.17
C GLN A 382 -10.44 26.74 32.50
N ALA A 383 -11.46 26.02 32.05
CA ALA A 383 -11.55 24.57 32.20
C ALA A 383 -10.50 23.84 31.35
N LEU A 384 -10.23 24.30 30.12
CA LEU A 384 -9.18 23.74 29.27
C LEU A 384 -7.78 23.93 29.85
N MET A 385 -7.51 25.03 30.56
CA MET A 385 -6.22 25.26 31.22
C MET A 385 -5.88 24.23 32.30
N LYS A 386 -6.89 23.52 32.85
CA LYS A 386 -6.68 22.41 33.81
C LYS A 386 -6.15 21.12 33.17
N LEU A 387 -6.20 21.02 31.83
CA LEU A 387 -5.62 19.88 31.09
C LEU A 387 -4.10 20.03 30.91
N LEU A 388 -3.57 21.23 31.12
CA LEU A 388 -2.14 21.52 31.07
C LEU A 388 -1.54 21.22 32.46
N PRO A 389 -0.41 20.49 32.54
CA PRO A 389 0.21 20.07 33.79
C PRO A 389 0.56 21.26 34.69
#